data_AF-T0YRH9-F1
#
_entry.id   AF-T0YRH9-F1
#
_cell.length_a   1.000
_cell.length_b   1.000
_cell.length_c   1.000
_cell.angle_alpha   90.00
_cell.angle_beta   90.00
_cell.angle_gamma   90.00
#
_symmetry.space_group_name_H-M   'P 1'
#
loop_
_entity.id
_entity.type
_entity.pdbx_description
1 polymer ?
#
loop_
_entity_poly.entity_id
_entity_poly.type
_entity_poly.pdbx_seq_one_letter_code
_entity_poly.pdbx_strand_id
1 'polypeptide(L)'
;ALEVTEGARRLGEPLDSYLRRLMDAGLKTLPGTAAEILDDDIRAVLCPDKIDTEGWLHAHRTAHAVGLRSNVTIMFGAIEQPVHWARHLVRTRTLQEETGGFTEFVPLPFVHMATPLYLQRRCRRGPTFRETLLMHAVGRIAYHGSIDNIQASWVKIGQEG
;
A
#
# COMPACT_ATOMS: atom_id res chain seq x y z
N ALA A 1 2.34 -8.02 0.66
CA ALA A 1 1.68 -8.64 -0.52
C ALA A 1 2.68 -9.32 -1.46
N LEU A 2 3.69 -8.59 -1.95
CA LEU A 2 4.68 -9.10 -2.90
C LEU A 2 5.36 -10.40 -2.44
N GLU A 3 5.82 -10.44 -1.18
CA GLU A 3 6.60 -11.56 -0.65
C GLU A 3 5.78 -12.84 -0.54
N VAL A 4 4.52 -12.74 -0.09
CA VAL A 4 3.64 -13.92 0.05
C VAL A 4 3.19 -14.45 -1.30
N THR A 5 2.93 -13.56 -2.27
CA THR A 5 2.60 -13.95 -3.64
C THR A 5 3.79 -14.64 -4.31
N GLU A 6 5.00 -14.08 -4.18
CA GLU A 6 6.20 -14.67 -4.74
C GLU A 6 6.56 -16.00 -4.05
N GLY A 7 6.40 -16.09 -2.73
CA GLY A 7 6.62 -17.32 -1.95
C GLY A 7 5.70 -18.46 -2.41
N ALA A 8 4.39 -18.19 -2.52
CA ALA A 8 3.42 -19.15 -3.03
C ALA A 8 3.76 -19.60 -4.46
N ARG A 9 4.07 -18.64 -5.35
CA ARG A 9 4.43 -18.91 -6.75
C ARG A 9 5.68 -19.79 -6.88
N ARG A 10 6.74 -19.51 -6.12
CA ARG A 10 8.00 -20.30 -6.18
C ARG A 10 7.82 -21.74 -5.71
N LEU A 11 6.88 -21.98 -4.81
CA LEU A 11 6.57 -23.31 -4.30
C LEU A 11 5.49 -24.03 -5.12
N GLY A 12 4.89 -23.36 -6.12
CA GLY A 12 3.77 -23.92 -6.87
C GLY A 12 2.51 -24.14 -6.02
N GLU A 13 2.38 -23.38 -4.92
CA GLU A 13 1.26 -23.49 -3.98
C GLU A 13 0.20 -22.40 -4.27
N PRO A 14 -1.10 -22.70 -4.16
CA PRO A 14 -2.14 -21.67 -4.13
C PRO A 14 -1.91 -20.68 -2.98
N LEU A 15 -2.15 -19.39 -3.22
CA LEU A 15 -1.85 -18.33 -2.25
C LEU A 15 -2.62 -18.50 -0.93
N ASP A 16 -3.87 -18.95 -0.97
CA ASP A 16 -4.68 -19.20 0.23
C ASP A 16 -4.06 -20.33 1.09
N SER A 17 -3.59 -21.39 0.46
CA SER A 17 -2.97 -22.54 1.12
C SER A 17 -1.63 -22.13 1.75
N TYR A 18 -0.84 -21.35 1.01
CA TYR A 18 0.41 -20.78 1.49
C TYR A 18 0.20 -19.86 2.71
N LEU A 19 -0.80 -18.97 2.65
CA LEU A 19 -1.12 -18.06 3.75
C LEU A 19 -1.65 -18.80 4.98
N ARG A 20 -2.49 -19.83 4.83
CA ARG A 20 -2.93 -20.69 5.94
C ARG A 20 -1.75 -21.37 6.61
N ARG A 21 -0.81 -21.90 5.84
CA ARG A 21 0.41 -22.50 6.38
C ARG A 21 1.27 -21.48 7.14
N LEU A 22 1.36 -20.24 6.65
CA LEU A 22 2.04 -19.16 7.39
C LEU A 22 1.29 -18.81 8.69
N MET A 23 -0.04 -18.81 8.70
CA MET A 23 -0.84 -18.59 9.91
C MET A 23 -0.60 -19.67 10.96
N ASP A 24 -0.57 -20.94 10.54
CA ASP A 24 -0.27 -22.09 11.40
C ASP A 24 1.14 -22.01 11.97
N ALA A 25 2.10 -21.48 11.18
CA ALA A 25 3.46 -21.20 11.62
C ALA A 25 3.59 -19.96 12.52
N GLY A 26 2.54 -19.13 12.64
CA GLY A 26 2.48 -18.01 13.59
C GLY A 26 2.22 -16.63 12.99
N LEU A 27 2.10 -16.47 11.67
CA LEU A 27 1.76 -15.18 11.05
C LEU A 27 0.37 -14.70 11.52
N LYS A 28 0.28 -13.44 11.97
CA LYS A 28 -0.98 -12.86 12.50
C LYS A 28 -1.55 -11.73 11.67
N THR A 29 -0.71 -11.00 10.94
CA THR A 29 -1.13 -9.87 10.10
C THR A 29 -0.27 -9.81 8.85
N LEU A 30 -0.83 -9.32 7.74
CA LEU A 30 -0.10 -9.06 6.51
C LEU A 30 0.18 -7.56 6.37
N PRO A 31 1.44 -7.10 6.29
CA PRO A 31 1.72 -5.70 6.00
C PRO A 31 1.29 -5.32 4.57
N GLY A 32 0.71 -4.14 4.43
CA GLY A 32 0.26 -3.51 3.18
C GLY A 32 1.36 -2.84 2.36
N THR A 33 2.62 -3.21 2.60
CA THR A 33 3.77 -2.74 1.82
C THR A 33 3.66 -3.18 0.35
N ALA A 34 4.48 -2.56 -0.51
CA ALA A 34 4.49 -2.75 -1.97
C ALA A 34 3.24 -2.24 -2.71
N ALA A 35 2.36 -1.51 -2.02
CA ALA A 35 1.23 -0.84 -2.63
C ALA A 35 1.68 0.36 -3.49
N GLU A 36 2.69 1.13 -3.04
CA GLU A 36 3.13 2.38 -3.67
C GLU A 36 1.92 3.26 -4.06
N ILE A 37 1.66 3.38 -5.37
CA ILE A 37 0.39 3.81 -5.95
C ILE A 37 -0.22 2.61 -6.68
N LEU A 38 -1.50 2.33 -6.42
CA LEU A 38 -2.26 1.31 -7.13
C LEU A 38 -2.83 1.95 -8.39
N ASP A 39 -1.94 2.20 -9.37
CA ASP A 39 -2.21 2.73 -10.70
C ASP A 39 -1.09 2.23 -11.62
N ASP A 40 -1.40 1.36 -12.58
CA ASP A 40 -0.37 0.57 -13.27
C ASP A 40 0.56 1.41 -14.15
N ASP A 41 0.10 2.56 -14.67
CA ASP A 41 0.95 3.51 -15.41
C ASP A 41 2.03 4.09 -14.50
N ILE A 42 1.67 4.42 -13.25
CA ILE A 42 2.61 4.90 -12.24
C ILE A 42 3.52 3.76 -11.75
N ARG A 43 2.98 2.55 -11.56
CA ARG A 43 3.75 1.38 -11.12
C ARG A 43 4.81 0.99 -12.14
N ALA A 44 4.51 1.07 -13.43
CA ALA A 44 5.46 0.81 -14.51
C ALA A 44 6.71 1.70 -14.44
N VAL A 45 6.59 2.88 -13.81
CA VAL A 45 7.71 3.80 -13.62
C VAL A 45 8.34 3.67 -12.23
N LEU A 46 7.54 3.55 -11.17
CA LEU A 46 8.05 3.48 -9.78
C LEU A 46 8.64 2.12 -9.41
N CYS A 47 8.01 1.04 -9.87
CA CYS A 47 8.30 -0.31 -9.41
C CYS A 47 7.91 -1.38 -10.46
N PRO A 48 8.52 -1.37 -11.65
CA PRO A 48 8.14 -2.25 -12.76
C PRO A 48 8.27 -3.76 -12.45
N ASP A 49 9.16 -4.13 -11.53
CA ASP A 49 9.42 -5.54 -11.17
C ASP A 49 8.51 -6.07 -10.04
N LYS A 50 7.60 -5.24 -9.51
CA LYS A 50 6.66 -5.66 -8.47
C LYS A 50 5.35 -6.18 -9.09
N ILE A 51 4.54 -6.87 -8.28
CA ILE A 51 3.16 -7.22 -8.64
C ILE A 51 2.39 -6.00 -9.16
N ASP A 52 1.44 -6.20 -10.06
CA ASP A 52 0.55 -5.15 -10.55
C ASP A 52 -0.53 -4.80 -9.50
N THR A 53 -1.41 -3.86 -9.84
CA THR A 53 -2.48 -3.43 -8.94
C THR A 53 -3.40 -4.60 -8.54
N GLU A 54 -3.86 -5.40 -9.51
CA GLU A 54 -4.75 -6.52 -9.25
C GLU A 54 -4.07 -7.62 -8.43
N GLY A 55 -2.79 -7.90 -8.67
CA GLY A 55 -2.01 -8.83 -7.86
C GLY A 55 -1.90 -8.38 -6.40
N TRP A 56 -1.76 -7.07 -6.15
CA TRP A 56 -1.77 -6.54 -4.78
C TRP A 56 -3.15 -6.69 -4.13
N LEU A 57 -4.22 -6.30 -4.83
CA LEU A 57 -5.60 -6.42 -4.35
C LEU A 57 -5.99 -7.87 -4.08
N HIS A 58 -5.62 -8.79 -4.99
CA HIS A 58 -5.84 -10.22 -4.84
C HIS A 58 -5.12 -10.78 -3.62
N ALA A 59 -3.86 -10.39 -3.38
CA ALA A 59 -3.12 -10.86 -2.21
C ALA A 59 -3.79 -10.46 -0.89
N HIS A 60 -4.26 -9.22 -0.79
CA HIS A 60 -4.97 -8.74 0.39
C HIS A 60 -6.36 -9.38 0.53
N ARG A 61 -7.11 -9.52 -0.58
CA ARG A 61 -8.39 -10.25 -0.61
C ARG A 61 -8.24 -11.66 -0.08
N THR A 62 -7.25 -12.40 -0.56
CA THR A 62 -6.98 -13.77 -0.15
C THR A 62 -6.54 -13.84 1.31
N ALA A 63 -5.70 -12.91 1.76
CA ALA A 63 -5.32 -12.80 3.17
C ALA A 63 -6.53 -12.59 4.08
N HIS A 64 -7.43 -11.68 3.72
CA HIS A 64 -8.65 -11.43 4.48
C HIS A 64 -9.57 -12.66 4.51
N ALA A 65 -9.71 -13.36 3.38
CA ALA A 65 -10.53 -14.56 3.28
C ALA A 65 -10.03 -15.74 4.14
N VAL A 66 -8.72 -15.84 4.39
CA VAL A 66 -8.15 -16.84 5.30
C VAL A 66 -8.15 -16.40 6.77
N GLY A 67 -8.58 -15.17 7.07
CA GLY A 67 -8.72 -14.63 8.42
C GLY A 67 -7.59 -13.70 8.88
N LEU A 68 -6.63 -13.38 8.01
CA LEU A 68 -5.61 -12.38 8.33
C LEU A 68 -6.18 -10.96 8.22
N ARG A 69 -5.67 -10.07 9.07
CA ARG A 69 -5.88 -8.62 8.97
C ARG A 69 -4.69 -7.98 8.25
N SER A 70 -4.90 -6.83 7.64
CA SER A 70 -3.81 -6.09 6.99
C SER A 70 -4.00 -4.57 7.09
N ASN A 71 -3.07 -3.81 6.51
CA ASN A 71 -3.19 -2.36 6.39
C ASN A 71 -3.07 -1.90 4.93
N VAL A 72 -3.42 -0.63 4.69
CA VAL A 72 -3.23 0.02 3.39
C VAL A 72 -2.10 1.02 3.51
N THR A 73 -1.05 0.89 2.69
CA THR A 73 -0.03 1.93 2.57
C THR A 73 -0.20 2.69 1.27
N ILE A 74 0.14 3.99 1.26
CA ILE A 74 0.27 4.76 0.02
C ILE A 74 1.58 5.54 0.04
N MET A 75 2.43 5.34 -0.97
CA MET A 75 3.64 6.14 -1.13
C MET A 75 3.38 7.30 -2.07
N PHE A 76 3.59 8.53 -1.61
CA PHE A 76 3.21 9.74 -2.35
C PHE A 76 4.29 10.84 -2.32
N GLY A 77 4.20 11.76 -3.26
CA GLY A 77 5.13 12.85 -3.53
C GLY A 77 6.27 12.51 -4.51
N ALA A 78 6.14 11.47 -5.34
CA ALA A 78 7.20 11.05 -6.26
C ALA A 78 6.98 11.60 -7.68
N ILE A 79 6.12 10.96 -8.46
CA ILE A 79 5.85 11.27 -9.88
C ILE A 79 4.35 11.37 -10.19
N GLU A 80 3.55 10.86 -9.27
CA GLU A 80 2.12 10.71 -9.43
C GLU A 80 1.38 12.05 -9.27
N GLN A 81 0.08 12.01 -9.54
CA GLN A 81 -0.82 13.16 -9.56
C GLN A 81 -2.04 12.85 -8.71
N PRO A 82 -2.84 13.86 -8.30
CA PRO A 82 -4.02 13.65 -7.47
C PRO A 82 -5.00 12.59 -8.00
N VAL A 83 -5.14 12.45 -9.32
CA VAL A 83 -5.97 11.39 -9.93
C VAL A 83 -5.49 9.99 -9.59
N HIS A 84 -4.18 9.77 -9.52
CA HIS A 84 -3.60 8.47 -9.17
C HIS A 84 -3.79 8.16 -7.67
N TRP A 85 -3.70 9.18 -6.81
CA TRP A 85 -4.06 9.05 -5.39
C TRP A 85 -5.52 8.67 -5.23
N ALA A 86 -6.43 9.35 -5.93
CA ALA A 86 -7.86 9.08 -5.88
C ALA A 86 -8.18 7.64 -6.32
N ARG A 87 -7.57 7.17 -7.42
CA ARG A 87 -7.72 5.77 -7.89
C ARG A 87 -7.24 4.76 -6.84
N HIS A 88 -6.08 5.00 -6.21
CA HIS A 88 -5.60 4.15 -5.13
C HIS A 88 -6.63 4.06 -4.00
N LEU A 89 -7.09 5.21 -3.49
CA LEU A 89 -8.04 5.26 -2.37
C LEU A 89 -9.39 4.60 -2.70
N VAL A 90 -9.90 4.77 -3.92
CA VAL A 90 -11.14 4.11 -4.36
C VAL A 90 -10.96 2.60 -4.40
N ARG A 91 -9.87 2.10 -5.01
CA ARG A 91 -9.61 0.66 -5.13
C ARG A 91 -9.53 -0.04 -3.77
N THR A 92 -8.78 0.53 -2.84
CA THR A 92 -8.61 -0.03 -1.48
C THR A 92 -9.87 0.08 -0.64
N ARG A 93 -10.65 1.17 -0.81
CA ARG A 93 -11.96 1.31 -0.18
C ARG A 93 -12.93 0.24 -0.70
N THR A 94 -13.00 0.00 -2.01
CA THR A 94 -13.83 -1.07 -2.57
C THR A 94 -13.44 -2.43 -2.00
N LEU A 95 -12.15 -2.74 -1.92
CA LEU A 95 -11.70 -3.97 -1.28
C LEU A 95 -12.04 -4.03 0.21
N GLN A 96 -12.01 -2.89 0.92
CA GLN A 96 -12.44 -2.80 2.31
C GLN A 96 -13.94 -3.06 2.46
N GLU A 97 -14.78 -2.54 1.57
CA GLU A 97 -16.22 -2.79 1.56
C GLU A 97 -16.54 -4.28 1.34
N GLU A 98 -15.72 -4.96 0.54
CA GLU A 98 -15.88 -6.39 0.25
C GLU A 98 -15.37 -7.32 1.37
N THR A 99 -14.31 -6.94 2.08
CA THR A 99 -13.59 -7.87 2.98
C THR A 99 -13.54 -7.41 4.43
N GLY A 100 -13.72 -6.12 4.70
CA GLY A 100 -13.56 -5.49 5.99
C GLY A 100 -12.16 -5.64 6.61
N GLY A 101 -11.18 -6.16 5.87
CA GLY A 101 -9.92 -6.72 6.38
C GLY A 101 -8.82 -5.73 6.79
N PHE A 102 -8.91 -4.49 6.30
CA PHE A 102 -7.95 -3.44 6.61
C PHE A 102 -8.20 -2.84 7.99
N THR A 103 -7.14 -2.64 8.77
CA THR A 103 -7.19 -2.06 10.12
C THR A 103 -6.81 -0.59 10.16
N GLU A 104 -5.96 -0.15 9.23
CA GLU A 104 -5.41 1.19 9.21
C GLU A 104 -4.99 1.61 7.79
N PHE A 105 -4.97 2.92 7.58
CA PHE A 105 -4.38 3.57 6.41
C PHE A 105 -3.10 4.30 6.81
N VAL A 106 -2.04 4.12 6.01
CA VAL A 106 -0.69 4.60 6.33
C VAL A 106 -0.12 5.40 5.16
N PRO A 107 -0.23 6.74 5.17
CA PRO A 107 0.48 7.61 4.25
C PRO A 107 1.99 7.54 4.47
N LEU A 108 2.75 7.34 3.40
CA LEU A 108 4.21 7.26 3.42
C LEU A 108 4.80 8.29 2.45
N PRO A 109 5.38 9.40 2.95
CA PRO A 109 6.12 10.32 2.10
C PRO A 109 7.25 9.60 1.36
N PHE A 110 7.40 9.93 0.07
CA PHE A 110 8.49 9.44 -0.75
C PHE A 110 9.85 9.99 -0.25
N VAL A 111 10.78 9.08 0.04
CA VAL A 111 12.14 9.38 0.51
C VAL A 111 13.09 9.25 -0.68
N HIS A 112 13.49 10.38 -1.27
CA HIS A 112 14.14 10.42 -2.58
C HIS A 112 15.65 10.13 -2.60
N MET A 113 16.38 10.37 -1.50
CA MET A 113 17.85 10.57 -1.49
C MET A 113 18.67 9.49 -2.20
N ALA A 114 18.29 8.22 -2.06
CA ALA A 114 19.02 7.08 -2.64
C ALA A 114 18.23 6.35 -3.75
N THR A 115 17.16 6.97 -4.26
CA THR A 115 16.30 6.31 -5.25
C THR A 115 16.84 6.51 -6.68
N PRO A 116 16.87 5.47 -7.53
CA PRO A 116 17.31 5.60 -8.93
C PRO A 116 16.56 6.69 -9.69
N LEU A 117 15.23 6.82 -9.49
CA LEU A 117 14.43 7.85 -10.14
C LEU A 117 14.92 9.27 -9.79
N TYR A 118 15.24 9.52 -8.51
CA TYR A 118 15.69 10.84 -8.10
C TYR A 118 17.08 11.16 -8.61
N LEU A 119 18.00 10.19 -8.55
CA LEU A 119 19.35 10.33 -9.10
C LEU A 119 19.33 10.60 -10.61
N GLN A 120 18.35 10.05 -11.32
CA GLN A 120 18.09 10.31 -12.75
C GLN A 120 17.28 11.59 -13.01
N ARG A 121 16.92 12.36 -11.97
CA ARG A 121 16.08 13.58 -12.06
C ARG A 121 14.70 13.35 -12.67
N ARG A 122 14.13 12.16 -12.46
CA ARG A 122 12.82 11.74 -13.01
C ARG A 122 11.68 11.82 -12.00
N CYS A 123 11.94 12.26 -10.77
CA CYS A 123 10.92 12.43 -9.75
C CYS A 123 11.19 13.64 -8.85
N ARG A 124 10.18 13.98 -8.06
CA ARG A 124 10.24 15.02 -7.03
C ARG A 124 11.05 14.54 -5.81
N ARG A 125 11.36 15.48 -4.92
CA ARG A 125 12.01 15.22 -3.62
C ARG A 125 11.08 14.64 -2.55
N GLY A 126 9.85 14.28 -2.91
CA GLY A 126 8.80 13.99 -1.95
C GLY A 126 7.72 15.07 -1.93
N PRO A 127 6.71 14.88 -1.08
CA PRO A 127 5.58 15.79 -0.95
C PRO A 127 6.01 17.06 -0.20
N THR A 128 5.29 18.15 -0.43
CA THR A 128 5.29 19.32 0.44
C THR A 128 4.59 18.99 1.76
N PHE A 129 4.87 19.77 2.82
CA PHE A 129 4.15 19.67 4.09
C PHE A 129 2.62 19.75 3.89
N ARG A 130 2.18 20.67 3.02
CA ARG A 130 0.75 20.80 2.66
C ARG A 130 0.18 19.54 2.03
N GLU A 131 0.89 18.90 1.11
CA GLU A 131 0.45 17.62 0.51
C GLU A 131 0.40 16.51 1.56
N THR A 132 1.35 16.47 2.50
CA THR A 132 1.33 15.50 3.62
C THR A 132 0.08 15.67 4.48
N LEU A 133 -0.26 16.90 4.89
CA LEU A 133 -1.48 17.18 5.64
C LEU A 133 -2.74 16.79 4.85
N LEU A 134 -2.79 17.17 3.57
CA LEU A 134 -3.93 16.85 2.71
C LEU A 134 -4.09 15.35 2.51
N MET A 135 -3.02 14.58 2.34
CA MET A 135 -3.10 13.13 2.19
C MET A 135 -3.74 12.47 3.41
N HIS A 136 -3.37 12.89 4.62
CA HIS A 136 -3.99 12.39 5.85
C HIS A 136 -5.46 12.79 5.96
N ALA A 137 -5.79 14.07 5.69
CA ALA A 137 -7.16 14.57 5.75
C ALA A 137 -8.08 13.90 4.71
N VAL A 138 -7.59 13.75 3.47
CA VAL A 138 -8.32 13.06 2.39
C VAL A 138 -8.48 11.59 2.72
N GLY A 139 -7.45 10.91 3.25
CA GLY A 139 -7.57 9.54 3.75
C GLY A 139 -8.67 9.40 4.80
N ARG A 140 -8.74 10.33 5.76
CA ARG A 140 -9.80 10.36 6.80
C ARG A 140 -11.19 10.45 6.23
N ILE A 141 -11.38 11.29 5.22
CA ILE A 141 -12.68 11.45 4.56
C ILE A 141 -13.00 10.21 3.71
N ALA A 142 -12.03 9.74 2.92
CA ALA A 142 -12.23 8.64 1.98
C ALA A 142 -12.61 7.32 2.68
N TYR A 143 -12.02 7.05 3.85
CA TYR A 143 -12.27 5.83 4.63
C TYR A 143 -13.19 6.03 5.84
N HIS A 144 -13.92 7.14 5.90
CA HIS A 144 -14.86 7.38 6.99
C HIS A 144 -15.87 6.23 7.13
N GLY A 145 -15.92 5.61 8.32
CA GLY A 145 -16.80 4.48 8.62
C GLY A 145 -16.34 3.13 8.08
N SER A 146 -15.20 3.05 7.37
CA SER A 146 -14.66 1.79 6.82
C SER A 146 -13.27 1.43 7.33
N ILE A 147 -12.40 2.42 7.59
CA ILE A 147 -11.09 2.23 8.25
C ILE A 147 -10.92 3.31 9.33
N ASP A 148 -10.92 2.87 10.58
CA ASP A 148 -10.93 3.78 11.73
C ASP A 148 -9.56 4.44 11.96
N ASN A 149 -8.47 3.71 11.71
CA ASN A 149 -7.13 4.17 12.06
C ASN A 149 -6.41 4.80 10.86
N ILE A 150 -5.77 5.95 11.11
CA ILE A 150 -4.83 6.57 10.17
C ILE A 150 -3.52 6.77 10.90
N GLN A 151 -2.48 6.12 10.41
CA GLN A 151 -1.18 6.13 11.05
C GLN A 151 -0.31 7.25 10.48
N ALA A 152 0.40 7.95 11.37
CA ALA A 152 1.45 8.88 11.01
C ALA A 152 2.81 8.19 11.15
N SER A 153 3.55 8.04 10.04
CA SER A 153 4.90 7.46 10.07
C SER A 153 5.93 8.52 10.49
N TRP A 154 6.05 8.79 11.80
CA TRP A 154 6.90 9.87 12.34
C TRP A 154 8.35 9.80 11.88
N VAL A 155 8.88 8.60 11.62
CA VAL A 155 10.25 8.42 11.09
C VAL A 155 10.42 8.92 9.64
N LYS A 156 9.32 9.12 8.91
CA LYS A 156 9.30 9.68 7.55
C LYS A 156 8.88 11.15 7.52
N ILE A 157 7.96 11.55 8.38
CA ILE A 157 7.41 12.91 8.41
C ILE A 157 8.15 13.85 9.38
N GLY A 158 8.88 13.30 10.36
CA GLY A 158 9.51 14.08 11.43
C GLY A 158 8.57 14.36 12.60
N GLN A 159 9.08 15.06 13.62
CA GLN A 159 8.32 15.36 14.83
C GLN A 159 7.26 16.46 14.62
N GLU A 160 7.54 17.41 13.73
CA GLU A 160 6.63 18.51 13.40
C GLU A 160 5.49 18.08 12.46
N GLY A 161 5.66 16.93 11.79
CA GLY A 161 4.74 16.38 10.80
C GLY A 161 5.08 16.74 9.36
#